data_AF-A0A1G2Y035-F1
#
_entry.id   AF-A0A1G2Y035-F1
#
_cell.length_a   1.000
_cell.length_b   1.000
_cell.length_c   1.000
_cell.angle_alpha   90.00
_cell.angle_beta   90.00
_cell.angle_gamma   90.00
#
_symmetry.space_group_name_H-M   'P 1'
#
loop_
_entity.id
_entity.type
_entity.pdbx_description
1 polymer ?
#
loop_
_entity_poly.entity_id
_entity_poly.type
_entity_poly.pdbx_seq_one_letter_code
_entity_poly.pdbx_strand_id
1 'polypeptide(L)'
;MKTFSDSASRQWTIQLTIDSAKRVRDLMGVNLLEPEAGEPPLITRLGTDEILLCDVLYCLIKPQADALNISSEQFGQALGGEVILAAQNAFYDELVDFFQKRGRTDRARAVATQQKMINLAVAHSEKRISSLDIDKKIQEIFGEQSTI
;
A
#
# COMPACT_ATOMS: atom_id res chain seq x y z
N MET A 1 13.30 9.24 -5.93
CA MET A 1 12.74 8.27 -6.87
C MET A 1 12.96 6.89 -6.29
N LYS A 2 11.97 6.02 -6.42
CA LYS A 2 12.02 4.61 -6.02
C LYS A 2 11.52 3.76 -7.17
N THR A 3 11.88 2.49 -7.21
CA THR A 3 11.54 1.60 -8.33
C THR A 3 11.03 0.27 -7.80
N PHE A 4 10.14 -0.37 -8.56
CA PHE A 4 9.74 -1.75 -8.35
C PHE A 4 9.58 -2.45 -9.71
N SER A 5 9.53 -3.78 -9.72
CA SER A 5 9.27 -4.56 -10.93
C SER A 5 7.92 -5.27 -10.81
N ASP A 6 7.16 -5.32 -11.90
CA ASP A 6 5.90 -6.05 -11.93
C ASP A 6 6.06 -7.52 -12.35
N SER A 7 4.98 -8.29 -12.33
CA SER A 7 5.02 -9.72 -12.68
C SER A 7 5.34 -9.99 -14.16
N ALA A 8 5.27 -8.97 -15.02
CA ALA A 8 5.71 -9.02 -16.41
C ALA A 8 7.18 -8.57 -16.57
N SER A 9 7.93 -8.45 -15.47
CA SER A 9 9.32 -7.99 -15.44
C SER A 9 9.53 -6.58 -15.98
N ARG A 10 8.48 -5.73 -15.99
CA ARG A 10 8.60 -4.31 -16.32
C ARG A 10 9.02 -3.55 -15.08
N GLN A 11 10.01 -2.65 -15.23
CA GLN A 11 10.46 -1.79 -14.15
C GLN A 11 9.68 -0.46 -14.19
N TRP A 12 9.10 -0.10 -13.05
CA TRP A 12 8.35 1.14 -12.87
C TRP A 12 9.09 2.07 -11.92
N THR A 13 9.21 3.35 -12.29
CA THR A 13 9.77 4.39 -11.44
C THR A 13 8.67 5.20 -10.78
N ILE A 14 8.65 5.22 -9.45
CA ILE A 14 7.80 6.11 -8.66
C ILE A 14 8.59 7.39 -8.37
N GLN A 15 8.08 8.50 -8.87
CA GLN A 15 8.61 9.83 -8.62
C GLN A 15 7.48 10.78 -8.22
N LEU A 16 7.55 11.29 -6.99
CA LEU A 16 6.60 12.29 -6.52
C LEU A 16 7.09 13.68 -6.92
N THR A 17 6.33 14.32 -7.81
CA THR A 17 6.53 15.69 -8.27
C THR A 17 5.22 16.43 -8.10
N ILE A 18 5.24 17.76 -8.27
CA ILE A 18 3.99 18.54 -8.25
C ILE A 18 3.06 18.09 -9.39
N ASP A 19 3.59 17.75 -10.56
CA ASP A 19 2.77 17.26 -11.68
C ASP A 19 2.13 15.90 -11.37
N SER A 20 2.89 14.93 -10.84
CA SER A 20 2.32 13.62 -10.50
C SER A 20 1.32 13.72 -9.34
N ALA A 21 1.56 14.57 -8.34
CA ALA A 21 0.59 14.84 -7.28
C ALA A 21 -0.70 15.49 -7.81
N LYS A 22 -0.59 16.48 -8.72
CA LYS A 22 -1.74 17.08 -9.39
C LYS A 22 -2.52 16.06 -10.20
N ARG A 23 -1.84 15.17 -10.93
CA ARG A 23 -2.48 14.12 -11.73
C ARG A 23 -3.30 13.17 -10.87
N VAL A 24 -2.75 12.72 -9.75
CA VAL A 24 -3.48 11.86 -8.79
C VAL A 24 -4.72 12.60 -8.26
N ARG A 25 -4.59 13.88 -7.89
CA ARG A 25 -5.72 14.69 -7.44
C ARG A 25 -6.78 14.85 -8.52
N ASP A 26 -6.38 15.19 -9.74
CA ASP A 26 -7.31 15.53 -10.81
C ASP A 26 -8.03 14.29 -11.37
N LEU A 27 -7.38 13.12 -11.36
CA LEU A 27 -7.98 11.86 -11.81
C LEU A 27 -8.78 11.12 -10.72
N MET A 28 -8.33 11.19 -9.47
CA MET A 28 -8.88 10.35 -8.38
C MET A 28 -9.52 11.15 -7.25
N GLY A 29 -9.38 12.48 -7.22
CA GLY A 29 -9.78 13.29 -6.07
C GLY A 29 -8.90 13.10 -4.83
N VAL A 30 -7.72 12.47 -4.98
CA VAL A 30 -6.80 12.14 -3.87
C VAL A 30 -5.66 13.15 -3.79
N ASN A 31 -5.50 13.80 -2.63
CA ASN A 31 -4.41 14.75 -2.41
C ASN A 31 -3.24 14.12 -1.66
N LEU A 32 -2.24 13.63 -2.39
CA LEU A 32 -1.03 13.03 -1.79
C LEU A 32 -0.18 14.01 -0.94
N LEU A 33 -0.42 15.32 -1.04
CA LEU A 33 0.29 16.33 -0.25
C LEU A 33 -0.28 16.53 1.16
N GLU A 34 -1.41 15.89 1.45
CA GLU A 34 -2.12 15.89 2.74
C GLU A 34 -2.36 14.45 3.23
N PRO A 35 -1.28 13.68 3.51
CA PRO A 35 -1.39 12.27 3.91
C PRO A 35 -2.23 12.06 5.18
N GLU A 36 -2.33 13.08 6.03
CA GLU A 36 -3.12 13.09 7.26
C GLU A 36 -4.62 13.37 7.07
N ALA A 37 -5.05 13.79 5.87
CA ALA A 37 -6.43 14.20 5.66
C ALA A 37 -7.41 13.03 5.56
N GLY A 38 -8.64 13.25 6.01
CA GLY A 38 -9.73 12.27 6.00
C GLY A 38 -9.79 11.39 7.25
N GLU A 39 -10.84 10.58 7.35
CA GLU A 39 -11.06 9.61 8.43
C GLU A 39 -11.53 8.27 7.81
N PRO A 40 -10.71 7.20 7.87
CA PRO A 40 -9.33 7.18 8.36
C PRO A 40 -8.38 8.02 7.46
N PRO A 41 -7.22 8.47 7.99
CA PRO A 41 -6.26 9.27 7.23
C PRO A 41 -5.89 8.64 5.88
N LEU A 42 -5.66 9.47 4.85
CA LEU A 42 -5.31 9.00 3.51
C LEU A 42 -4.16 7.98 3.54
N ILE A 43 -3.12 8.24 4.33
CA ILE A 43 -1.97 7.34 4.43
C ILE A 43 -2.29 5.98 5.06
N THR A 44 -3.33 5.92 5.89
CA THR A 44 -3.87 4.67 6.42
C THR A 44 -4.64 3.92 5.34
N ARG A 45 -5.49 4.63 4.58
CA ARG A 45 -6.26 4.05 3.47
C ARG A 45 -5.36 3.44 2.41
N LEU A 46 -4.31 4.15 2.00
CA LEU A 46 -3.30 3.64 1.05
C LEU A 46 -2.53 2.41 1.58
N GLY A 47 -2.61 2.16 2.89
CA GLY A 47 -2.01 1.02 3.54
C GLY A 47 -2.90 -0.22 3.58
N THR A 48 -4.21 -0.06 3.46
CA THR A 48 -5.23 -1.10 3.73
C THR A 48 -6.24 -1.30 2.61
N ASP A 49 -6.17 -0.49 1.55
CA ASP A 49 -7.03 -0.56 0.37
C ASP A 49 -6.11 -0.74 -0.86
N GLU A 50 -5.94 -1.99 -1.27
CA GLU A 50 -5.04 -2.36 -2.37
C GLU A 50 -5.51 -1.82 -3.72
N ILE A 51 -6.82 -1.63 -3.89
CA ILE A 51 -7.41 -1.06 -5.11
C ILE A 51 -7.05 0.42 -5.19
N LEU A 52 -7.28 1.18 -4.11
CA LEU A 52 -6.87 2.58 -4.03
C LEU A 52 -5.36 2.76 -4.25
N LEU A 53 -4.54 1.89 -3.64
CA LEU A 53 -3.10 1.92 -3.83
C LEU A 53 -2.73 1.65 -5.30
N CYS A 54 -3.33 0.65 -5.93
CA CYS A 54 -3.13 0.34 -7.35
C CYS A 54 -3.45 1.54 -8.25
N ASP A 55 -4.60 2.18 -8.05
CA ASP A 55 -5.03 3.31 -8.87
C ASP A 55 -4.12 4.54 -8.70
N VAL A 56 -3.68 4.81 -7.46
CA VAL A 56 -2.70 5.87 -7.18
C VAL A 56 -1.36 5.57 -7.84
N LEU A 57 -0.86 4.33 -7.73
CA LEU A 57 0.38 3.92 -8.39
C LEU A 57 0.29 4.10 -9.90
N TYR A 58 -0.82 3.67 -10.53
CA TYR A 58 -1.06 3.86 -11.96
C TYR A 58 -1.05 5.35 -12.33
N CYS A 59 -1.71 6.21 -11.55
CA CYS A 59 -1.66 7.66 -11.76
C CYS A 59 -0.23 8.21 -11.68
N LEU A 60 0.60 7.74 -10.74
CA LEU A 60 1.99 8.18 -10.60
C LEU A 60 2.85 7.76 -11.80
N ILE A 61 2.69 6.51 -12.26
CA ILE A 61 3.46 5.96 -13.38
C ILE A 61 2.85 6.23 -14.74
N LYS A 62 1.69 6.90 -14.82
CA LYS A 62 0.91 7.08 -16.05
C LYS A 62 1.73 7.49 -17.28
N PRO A 63 2.69 8.44 -17.22
CA PRO A 63 3.52 8.76 -18.39
C PRO A 63 4.37 7.58 -18.91
N GLN A 64 4.85 6.72 -18.01
CA GLN A 64 5.56 5.48 -18.36
C GLN A 64 4.59 4.45 -18.95
N ALA A 65 3.39 4.32 -18.36
CA ALA A 65 2.36 3.41 -18.85
C ALA A 65 1.89 3.81 -20.26
N ASP A 66 1.63 5.10 -20.47
CA ASP A 66 1.23 5.68 -21.76
C ASP A 66 2.32 5.43 -22.82
N ALA A 67 3.60 5.62 -22.48
CA ALA A 67 4.71 5.36 -23.40
C ALA A 67 4.84 3.89 -23.82
N LEU A 68 4.36 2.96 -22.98
CA LEU A 68 4.37 1.52 -23.23
C LEU A 68 3.01 0.98 -23.69
N ASN A 69 2.00 1.85 -23.88
CA ASN A 69 0.61 1.49 -24.16
C ASN A 69 0.02 0.48 -23.16
N ILE A 70 0.31 0.66 -21.87
CA ILE A 70 -0.21 -0.17 -20.79
C ILE A 70 -1.41 0.52 -20.15
N SER A 71 -2.56 -0.16 -20.14
CA SER A 71 -3.79 0.32 -19.48
C SER A 71 -3.75 0.12 -17.96
N SER A 72 -4.69 0.74 -17.24
CA SER A 72 -4.90 0.54 -15.80
C SER A 72 -5.14 -0.92 -15.46
N GLU A 73 -5.94 -1.62 -16.26
CA GLU A 73 -6.28 -3.02 -16.06
C GLU A 73 -5.07 -3.93 -16.29
N GLN A 74 -4.27 -3.65 -17.34
CA GLN A 74 -3.04 -4.39 -17.62
C GLN A 74 -1.95 -4.14 -16.58
N PHE A 75 -1.92 -2.95 -15.99
CA PHE A 75 -1.05 -2.64 -14.86
C PHE A 75 -1.51 -3.41 -13.62
N GLY A 76 -2.79 -3.32 -13.24
CA GLY A 76 -3.37 -4.03 -12.09
C GLY A 76 -3.23 -5.56 -12.20
N GLN A 77 -3.41 -6.13 -13.39
CA GLN A 77 -3.17 -7.57 -13.63
C GLN A 77 -1.74 -8.00 -13.34
N ALA A 78 -0.77 -7.08 -13.46
CA ALA A 78 0.64 -7.35 -13.19
C ALA A 78 1.04 -7.15 -11.71
N LEU A 79 0.12 -6.67 -10.85
CA LEU A 79 0.34 -6.46 -9.42
C LEU A 79 -0.13 -7.67 -8.60
N GLY A 80 0.63 -8.77 -8.66
CA GLY A 80 0.47 -9.89 -7.72
C GLY A 80 0.83 -9.51 -6.28
N GLY A 81 0.52 -10.36 -5.29
CA GLY A 81 0.70 -10.07 -3.86
C GLY A 81 2.09 -9.57 -3.45
N GLU A 82 3.16 -10.22 -3.95
CA GLU A 82 4.53 -9.76 -3.68
C GLU A 82 4.86 -8.45 -4.41
N VAL A 83 4.33 -8.29 -5.62
CA VAL A 83 4.56 -7.10 -6.45
C VAL A 83 3.89 -5.87 -5.84
N ILE A 84 2.63 -5.98 -5.40
CA ILE A 84 1.93 -4.86 -4.76
C ILE A 84 2.60 -4.46 -3.45
N LEU A 85 3.12 -5.42 -2.68
CA LEU A 85 3.92 -5.14 -1.48
C LEU A 85 5.21 -4.38 -1.81
N ALA A 86 5.93 -4.81 -2.86
CA ALA A 86 7.13 -4.11 -3.31
C ALA A 86 6.81 -2.68 -3.81
N ALA A 87 5.72 -2.53 -4.55
CA ALA A 87 5.23 -1.24 -5.03
C ALA A 87 4.81 -0.32 -3.87
N GLN A 88 4.15 -0.86 -2.85
CA GLN A 88 3.79 -0.14 -1.62
C GLN A 88 5.05 0.39 -0.93
N ASN A 89 6.04 -0.47 -0.68
CA ASN A 89 7.30 -0.04 -0.06
C ASN A 89 7.99 1.08 -0.85
N ALA A 90 8.09 0.93 -2.17
CA ALA A 90 8.64 1.97 -3.04
C ALA A 90 7.83 3.28 -3.00
N PHE A 91 6.51 3.20 -2.90
CA PHE A 91 5.64 4.37 -2.80
C PHE A 91 5.84 5.12 -1.48
N TYR A 92 5.80 4.43 -0.34
CA TYR A 92 6.00 5.06 0.97
C TYR A 92 7.38 5.68 1.10
N ASP A 93 8.42 5.00 0.62
CA ASP A 93 9.78 5.53 0.60
C ASP A 93 9.90 6.82 -0.24
N GLU A 94 9.24 6.88 -1.40
CA GLU A 94 9.24 8.10 -2.23
C GLU A 94 8.47 9.24 -1.55
N LEU A 95 7.36 8.94 -0.88
CA LEU A 95 6.55 9.91 -0.16
C LEU A 95 7.32 10.50 1.03
N VAL A 96 8.02 9.67 1.79
CA VAL A 96 8.94 10.09 2.88
C VAL A 96 10.03 11.00 2.31
N ASP A 97 10.74 10.55 1.27
CA ASP A 97 11.83 11.31 0.65
C ASP A 97 11.35 12.69 0.16
N PHE A 98 10.18 12.76 -0.47
CA PHE A 98 9.59 14.01 -0.95
C PHE A 98 9.33 14.99 0.19
N PHE A 99 8.65 14.55 1.26
CA PHE A 99 8.35 15.43 2.38
C PHE A 99 9.59 15.86 3.15
N GLN A 100 10.58 14.96 3.32
CA GLN A 100 11.88 15.32 3.89
C GLN A 100 12.56 16.43 3.09
N LYS A 101 12.69 16.26 1.77
CA LYS A 101 13.29 17.25 0.87
C LYS A 101 12.52 18.56 0.84
N ARG A 102 11.19 18.53 1.02
CA ARG A 102 10.35 19.73 1.11
C ARG A 102 10.52 20.49 2.44
N GLY A 103 11.15 19.89 3.45
CA GLY A 103 11.25 20.42 4.81
C GLY A 103 10.03 20.11 5.69
N ARG A 104 9.15 19.20 5.26
CA ARG A 104 7.96 18.74 5.99
C ARG A 104 8.24 17.45 6.74
N THR A 105 9.18 17.55 7.68
CA THR A 105 9.64 16.41 8.48
C THR A 105 8.55 15.80 9.36
N ASP A 106 7.54 16.58 9.71
CA ASP A 106 6.30 16.15 10.37
C ASP A 106 5.55 15.11 9.54
N ARG A 107 5.29 15.42 8.25
CA ARG A 107 4.59 14.51 7.34
C ARG A 107 5.43 13.30 6.96
N ALA A 108 6.73 13.49 6.73
CA ALA A 108 7.64 12.37 6.50
C ALA A 108 7.61 11.37 7.67
N ARG A 109 7.61 11.87 8.92
CA ARG A 109 7.51 11.03 10.12
C ARG A 109 6.16 10.34 10.21
N ALA A 110 5.06 11.03 9.92
CA ALA A 110 3.72 10.43 9.92
C ALA A 110 3.63 9.25 8.94
N VAL A 111 4.08 9.46 7.70
CA VAL A 111 4.12 8.42 6.65
C VAL A 111 4.97 7.22 7.08
N ALA A 112 6.19 7.45 7.55
CA ALA A 112 7.08 6.38 8.01
C ALA A 112 6.52 5.61 9.21
N THR A 113 5.85 6.32 10.13
CA THR A 113 5.21 5.71 11.30
C THR A 113 4.05 4.83 10.88
N GLN A 114 3.22 5.27 9.92
CA GLN A 114 2.10 4.48 9.42
C GLN A 114 2.58 3.17 8.77
N GLN A 115 3.61 3.23 7.92
CA GLN A 115 4.20 2.03 7.32
C GLN A 115 4.67 1.04 8.40
N LYS A 116 5.36 1.55 9.44
CA LYS A 116 5.82 0.73 10.57
C LYS A 116 4.65 0.11 11.34
N MET A 117 3.57 0.86 11.56
CA MET A 117 2.38 0.37 12.27
C MET A 117 1.71 -0.78 11.53
N ILE A 118 1.55 -0.68 10.20
CA ILE A 118 0.98 -1.75 9.37
C ILE A 118 1.83 -3.02 9.49
N ASN A 119 3.14 -2.90 9.31
CA ASN A 119 4.06 -4.04 9.40
C ASN A 119 4.02 -4.72 10.78
N LEU A 120 3.94 -3.93 11.86
CA LEU A 120 3.83 -4.45 13.22
C LEU A 120 2.48 -5.14 13.47
N ALA A 121 1.37 -4.61 12.94
CA ALA A 121 0.05 -5.19 13.07
C ALA A 121 -0.05 -6.55 12.36
N VAL A 122 0.52 -6.67 11.15
CA VAL A 122 0.62 -7.93 10.41
C VAL A 122 1.44 -8.95 11.20
N ALA A 123 2.67 -8.60 11.59
CA ALA A 123 3.54 -9.50 12.35
C ALA A 123 2.93 -9.94 13.69
N HIS A 124 2.21 -9.05 14.37
CA HIS A 124 1.49 -9.39 15.59
C HIS A 124 0.31 -10.34 15.33
N SER A 125 -0.41 -10.16 14.22
CA SER A 125 -1.52 -11.03 13.83
C SER A 125 -1.03 -12.43 13.47
N GLU A 126 0.06 -12.54 12.71
CA GLU A 126 0.71 -13.83 12.38
C GLU A 126 1.17 -14.59 13.63
N LYS A 127 1.81 -13.89 14.59
CA LYS A 127 2.21 -14.49 15.87
C LYS A 127 1.01 -14.99 16.68
N ARG A 128 -0.08 -14.22 16.72
CA ARG A 128 -1.31 -14.64 17.40
C ARG A 128 -1.93 -15.86 16.73
N ILE A 129 -2.03 -15.87 15.41
CA ILE A 129 -2.60 -17.00 14.64
C ILE A 129 -1.77 -18.27 14.86
N SER A 130 -0.45 -18.18 14.74
CA SER A 130 0.45 -19.33 14.96
C SER A 130 0.45 -19.86 16.39
N SER A 131 0.12 -19.01 17.38
CA SER A 131 -0.02 -19.44 18.79
C SER A 131 -1.36 -20.11 19.12
N LEU A 132 -2.34 -20.07 18.21
CA LEU A 132 -3.63 -20.72 18.42
C LEU A 132 -3.52 -22.22 18.13
N ASP A 133 -3.75 -23.04 19.16
CA ASP A 133 -4.02 -24.46 18.98
C ASP A 133 -5.46 -24.63 18.47
N ILE A 134 -5.60 -24.68 17.14
CA ILE A 134 -6.89 -24.74 16.45
C ILE A 134 -7.61 -26.05 16.78
N ASP A 135 -6.87 -27.16 16.89
CA ASP A 135 -7.44 -28.48 17.19
C ASP A 135 -8.05 -28.52 18.58
N LYS A 136 -7.35 -27.98 19.58
CA LYS A 136 -7.89 -27.84 20.94
C LYS A 136 -9.15 -26.98 20.96
N LYS A 137 -9.17 -25.88 20.20
CA LYS A 137 -10.32 -24.96 20.14
C LYS A 137 -11.54 -25.57 19.44
N ILE A 138 -11.30 -26.39 18.40
CA ILE A 138 -12.35 -27.18 17.74
C ILE A 138 -12.94 -28.20 18.71
N GLN A 139 -12.10 -28.89 19.51
CA GLN A 139 -12.57 -29.82 20.53
C GLN A 139 -13.40 -29.14 21.63
N GLU A 140 -13.01 -27.94 22.08
CA GLU A 140 -13.78 -27.17 23.05
C GLU A 140 -15.16 -26.74 22.50
N ILE A 141 -15.25 -26.36 21.22
CA ILE A 141 -16.50 -25.87 20.62
C ILE A 141 -17.44 -27.01 20.21
N PHE A 142 -16.91 -28.12 19.69
CA PHE A 142 -17.71 -29.20 19.09
C PHE A 142 -17.68 -30.52 19.88
N GLY A 143 -16.75 -30.67 20.83
CA GLY A 143 -16.62 -31.87 21.66
C GLY A 143 -17.66 -32.00 22.78
N GLU A 144 -18.27 -30.89 23.22
CA GLU A 144 -19.31 -30.90 24.27
C GLU A 144 -20.70 -31.37 23.75
N GLN A 145 -20.91 -31.53 22.43
CA GLN A 145 -22.20 -31.95 21.88
C GLN A 145 -22.44 -33.47 21.85
N SER A 146 -21.52 -34.29 22.36
CA SER A 146 -21.67 -35.75 22.41
C SER A 146 -21.91 -36.26 23.83
N THR A 147 -23.09 -35.98 24.39
CA THR A 147 -23.69 -36.85 25.41
C THR A 147 -25.22 -36.76 25.32
N ILE A 148 -25.81 -37.74 24.64
CA ILE A 148 -27.22 -38.17 24.81
C ILE A 148 -27.16 -39.56 25.42
#